data_AF-A0AAV2RLQ0-F1
#
_entry.id   AF-A0AAV2RLQ0-F1
#
_cell.length_a   1.000
_cell.length_b   1.000
_cell.length_c   1.000
_cell.angle_alpha   90.00
_cell.angle_beta   90.00
_cell.angle_gamma   90.00
#
_symmetry.space_group_name_H-M   'P 1'
#
loop_
_entity.id
_entity.type
_entity.pdbx_description
1 polymer ?
#
loop_
_entity_poly.entity_id
_entity_poly.type
_entity_poly.pdbx_seq_one_letter_code
_entity_poly.pdbx_strand_id
1 'polypeptide(L)'
;MVIKKKVNNYRPVCSLSPLSKIIEKVINNRMTHFLDDFNILSKTQFGFRKNMSTETALLNYVDNLQKALNDKKYAISIFMDLSKAFDVIDHKILETKLEHYGFRGKFLEFLLSFIKDRKYFVHINGNNSETKSVNIGVPQGSTLGPLLFLLYINDMIHCSTVFFLSQFADDS
;
A
#
# COMPACT_ATOMS: atom_id res chain seq x y z
N MET A 1 15.13 19.20 -16.58
CA MET A 1 15.69 17.88 -16.23
C MET A 1 16.62 18.05 -15.03
N VAL A 2 16.09 17.93 -13.82
CA VAL A 2 16.85 18.20 -12.58
C VAL A 2 17.63 16.94 -12.20
N ILE A 3 18.95 16.98 -12.38
CA ILE A 3 19.86 15.92 -11.96
C ILE A 3 19.85 15.86 -10.43
N LYS A 4 19.16 14.86 -9.86
CA LYS A 4 19.05 14.65 -8.42
C LYS A 4 20.41 14.19 -7.85
N LYS A 5 21.15 15.12 -7.23
CA LYS A 5 22.49 14.86 -6.63
C LYS A 5 22.49 14.23 -5.22
N LYS A 6 21.33 14.09 -4.54
CA LYS A 6 21.24 13.49 -3.20
C LYS A 6 20.71 12.05 -3.27
N VAL A 7 21.41 11.11 -2.62
CA VAL A 7 21.05 9.66 -2.55
C VAL A 7 19.61 9.45 -2.06
N ASN A 8 19.14 10.29 -1.12
CA ASN A 8 17.79 10.21 -0.57
C ASN A 8 16.66 10.47 -1.59
N ASN A 9 16.98 10.99 -2.79
CA ASN A 9 15.99 11.26 -3.83
C ASN A 9 15.82 10.11 -4.83
N TYR A 10 16.56 9.01 -4.65
CA TYR A 10 16.45 7.79 -5.45
C TYR A 10 15.48 6.82 -4.76
N ARG A 11 14.57 6.25 -5.53
CA ARG A 11 13.71 5.13 -5.11
C ARG A 11 14.35 3.83 -5.59
N PRO A 12 14.83 2.95 -4.68
CA PRO A 12 15.43 1.69 -5.08
C PRO A 12 14.33 0.74 -5.57
N VAL A 13 14.38 0.34 -6.84
CA VAL A 13 13.46 -0.66 -7.39
C VAL A 13 14.07 -2.04 -7.26
N CYS A 14 13.36 -2.96 -6.62
CA CYS A 14 13.78 -4.35 -6.51
C CYS A 14 13.50 -5.09 -7.82
N SER A 15 14.54 -5.58 -8.48
CA SER A 15 14.38 -6.49 -9.61
C SER A 15 14.01 -7.89 -9.11
N LEU A 16 12.71 -8.14 -8.95
CA LEU A 16 12.18 -9.46 -8.60
C LEU A 16 12.25 -10.41 -9.79
N SER A 17 12.47 -11.70 -9.52
CA SER A 17 12.50 -12.72 -10.57
C SER A 17 11.17 -12.76 -11.33
N PRO A 18 11.18 -13.01 -12.66
CA PRO A 18 9.95 -13.11 -13.43
C PRO A 18 8.97 -14.15 -12.88
N LEU A 19 9.49 -15.29 -12.40
CA LEU A 19 8.69 -16.34 -11.75
C LEU A 19 8.00 -15.83 -10.47
N SER A 20 8.71 -15.07 -9.62
CA SER A 20 8.12 -14.44 -8.43
C SER A 20 6.94 -13.55 -8.84
N LYS A 21 7.12 -12.70 -9.86
CA LYS A 21 6.06 -11.80 -10.32
C LYS A 21 4.82 -12.53 -10.82
N ILE A 22 4.99 -13.67 -11.50
CA ILE A 22 3.87 -14.50 -11.96
C ILE A 22 3.10 -15.06 -10.77
N ILE A 23 3.81 -15.63 -9.79
CA ILE A 23 3.20 -16.19 -8.57
C ILE A 23 2.49 -15.09 -7.79
N GLU A 24 3.17 -13.96 -7.55
CA GLU A 24 2.58 -12.81 -6.88
C GLU A 24 1.31 -12.34 -7.59
N LYS A 25 1.29 -12.31 -8.93
CA LYS A 25 0.11 -11.89 -9.68
C LYS A 25 -1.07 -12.82 -9.48
N VAL A 26 -0.85 -14.14 -9.50
CA VAL A 26 -1.89 -15.14 -9.24
C VAL A 26 -2.44 -15.00 -7.82
N ILE A 27 -1.56 -14.85 -6.84
CA ILE A 27 -1.93 -14.68 -5.43
C ILE A 27 -2.70 -13.37 -5.23
N ASN A 28 -2.21 -12.27 -5.82
CA ASN A 28 -2.85 -10.97 -5.76
C ASN A 28 -4.28 -11.04 -6.32
N ASN A 29 -4.47 -11.65 -7.50
CA ASN A 29 -5.81 -11.82 -8.07
C ASN A 29 -6.75 -12.60 -7.13
N ARG A 30 -6.27 -13.70 -6.54
CA ARG A 30 -7.07 -14.51 -5.60
C ARG A 30 -7.43 -13.73 -4.34
N MET A 31 -6.48 -12.97 -3.79
CA MET A 31 -6.74 -12.13 -2.62
C MET A 31 -7.71 -11.00 -2.95
N THR A 32 -7.54 -10.31 -4.09
CA THR A 32 -8.48 -9.26 -4.51
C THR A 32 -9.90 -9.79 -4.64
N HIS A 33 -10.09 -10.97 -5.26
CA HIS A 33 -11.41 -11.60 -5.34
C HIS A 33 -12.02 -11.85 -3.95
N PHE A 34 -11.26 -12.44 -3.03
CA PHE A 34 -11.70 -12.63 -1.64
C PHE A 34 -12.06 -11.29 -0.96
N LEU A 35 -11.22 -10.26 -1.10
CA LEU A 35 -11.47 -8.95 -0.49
C LEU A 35 -12.70 -8.26 -1.06
N ASP A 36 -12.97 -8.43 -2.35
CA ASP A 36 -14.15 -7.89 -3.02
C ASP A 36 -15.43 -8.66 -2.60
N ASP A 37 -15.39 -9.99 -2.56
CA ASP A 37 -16.53 -10.84 -2.18
C ASP A 37 -17.02 -10.53 -0.76
N PHE A 38 -16.10 -10.25 0.16
CA PHE A 38 -16.40 -9.91 1.56
C PHE A 38 -16.45 -8.40 1.84
N ASN A 39 -16.28 -7.54 0.82
CA ASN A 39 -16.24 -6.08 0.96
C ASN A 39 -15.29 -5.57 2.08
N ILE A 40 -14.10 -6.16 2.16
CA ILE A 40 -13.14 -5.91 3.26
C ILE A 40 -12.47 -4.53 3.13
N LEU A 41 -12.17 -4.09 1.91
CA LEU A 41 -11.50 -2.81 1.68
C LEU A 41 -12.46 -1.64 1.84
N SER A 42 -12.02 -0.60 2.56
CA SER A 42 -12.75 0.64 2.78
C SER A 42 -13.29 1.23 1.47
N LYS A 43 -14.54 1.65 1.48
CA LYS A 43 -15.18 2.33 0.33
C LYS A 43 -14.53 3.67 -0.02
N THR A 44 -13.79 4.27 0.92
CA THR A 44 -13.09 5.54 0.71
C THR A 44 -11.63 5.36 0.29
N GLN A 45 -11.18 4.12 0.10
CA GLN A 45 -9.89 3.82 -0.53
C GLN A 45 -10.11 3.62 -2.04
N PHE A 46 -9.50 4.50 -2.84
CA PHE A 46 -9.60 4.54 -4.29
C PHE A 46 -8.31 4.04 -4.98
N GLY A 47 -7.18 4.03 -4.27
CA GLY A 47 -5.89 3.60 -4.81
C GLY A 47 -5.79 2.09 -4.98
N PHE A 48 -5.11 1.64 -6.04
CA PHE A 48 -4.82 0.23 -6.34
C PHE A 48 -6.04 -0.72 -6.38
N ARG A 49 -7.25 -0.19 -6.52
CA ARG A 49 -8.49 -0.98 -6.65
C ARG A 49 -8.97 -1.03 -8.07
N LYS A 50 -9.61 -2.14 -8.42
CA LYS A 50 -10.26 -2.29 -9.72
C LYS A 50 -11.44 -1.31 -9.80
N ASN A 51 -11.62 -0.68 -10.95
CA ASN A 51 -12.69 0.28 -11.25
C ASN A 51 -12.69 1.56 -10.40
N MET A 52 -11.58 1.88 -9.73
CA MET A 52 -11.40 3.13 -9.00
C MET A 52 -10.29 3.95 -9.67
N SER A 53 -10.48 5.26 -9.74
CA SER A 53 -9.52 6.21 -10.34
C SER A 53 -9.35 7.44 -9.46
N THR A 54 -8.32 8.23 -9.77
CA THR A 54 -8.11 9.55 -9.14
C THR A 54 -9.31 10.48 -9.36
N GLU A 55 -9.99 10.35 -10.50
CA GLU A 55 -11.21 11.11 -10.82
C GLU A 55 -12.36 10.71 -9.88
N THR A 56 -12.54 9.42 -9.63
CA THR A 56 -13.58 8.97 -8.68
C THR A 56 -13.32 9.45 -7.26
N ALA A 57 -12.05 9.49 -6.83
CA ALA A 57 -11.65 10.04 -5.55
C ALA A 57 -11.94 11.55 -5.47
N LEU A 58 -11.58 12.29 -6.53
CA LEU A 58 -11.82 13.73 -6.61
C LEU A 58 -13.31 14.06 -6.61
N LEU A 59 -14.12 13.33 -7.39
CA LEU A 59 -15.57 13.51 -7.42
C LEU A 59 -16.18 13.27 -6.05
N ASN A 60 -15.73 12.23 -5.33
CA ASN A 60 -16.21 11.95 -3.99
C ASN A 60 -15.82 13.06 -2.99
N TYR A 61 -14.59 13.58 -3.07
CA TYR A 61 -14.15 14.72 -2.27
C TYR A 61 -14.97 15.99 -2.56
N VAL A 62 -15.17 16.33 -3.85
CA VAL A 62 -15.92 17.53 -4.27
C VAL A 62 -17.38 17.43 -3.84
N ASP A 63 -18.02 16.27 -3.98
CA ASP A 63 -19.40 16.04 -3.55
C ASP A 63 -19.57 16.25 -2.03
N ASN A 64 -18.65 15.75 -1.22
CA ASN A 64 -18.65 15.98 0.23
C ASN A 64 -18.43 17.45 0.59
N LEU A 65 -17.51 18.13 -0.12
CA LEU A 65 -17.25 19.55 0.09
C LEU A 65 -18.48 20.39 -0.28
N GLN A 66 -19.14 20.10 -1.40
CA GLN A 66 -20.37 20.78 -1.82
C GLN A 66 -21.50 20.56 -0.82
N LYS A 67 -21.67 19.33 -0.30
CA LYS A 67 -22.65 19.03 0.76
C LYS A 67 -22.41 19.87 2.02
N ALA A 68 -21.17 19.97 2.48
CA ALA A 68 -20.84 20.78 3.66
C ALA A 68 -21.15 22.27 3.44
N LEU A 69 -20.82 22.81 2.26
CA LEU A 69 -21.13 24.20 1.91
C LEU A 69 -22.64 24.46 1.80
N ASN A 70 -23.39 23.54 1.20
CA ASN A 70 -24.85 23.62 1.10
C ASN A 70 -25.52 23.60 2.48
N ASP A 71 -24.98 22.83 3.41
CA ASP A 71 -25.40 22.78 4.81
C ASP A 71 -24.99 24.02 5.63
N LYS A 72 -24.34 25.01 5.00
CA LYS A 72 -23.77 26.21 5.64
C LYS A 72 -22.74 25.88 6.73
N LYS A 73 -22.05 24.74 6.60
CA LYS A 73 -20.95 24.35 7.48
C LYS A 73 -19.62 24.87 6.94
N TYR A 74 -18.63 25.00 7.82
CA TYR A 74 -17.25 25.22 7.42
C TYR A 74 -16.65 23.91 6.89
N ALA A 75 -16.02 23.97 5.72
CA ALA A 75 -15.26 22.88 5.15
C ALA A 75 -13.77 23.13 5.36
N ILE A 76 -13.08 22.18 6.00
CA ILE A 76 -11.63 22.21 6.21
C ILE A 76 -11.07 20.91 5.64
N SER A 77 -10.05 21.02 4.80
CA SER A 77 -9.38 19.87 4.19
C SER A 77 -7.94 19.80 4.68
N ILE A 78 -7.52 18.60 5.07
CA ILE A 78 -6.15 18.29 5.51
C ILE A 78 -5.61 17.27 4.53
N PHE A 79 -4.47 17.57 3.91
CA PHE A 79 -3.80 16.67 2.98
C PHE A 79 -2.60 16.02 3.67
N MET A 80 -2.52 14.69 3.62
CA MET A 80 -1.47 13.91 4.25
C MET A 80 -0.78 13.02 3.20
N ASP A 81 0.55 13.08 3.16
CA ASP A 81 1.40 12.21 2.34
C ASP A 81 2.30 11.36 3.25
N LEU A 82 2.14 10.03 3.20
CA LEU A 82 2.91 9.10 4.01
C LEU A 82 4.31 8.90 3.42
N SER A 83 5.31 9.44 4.11
CA SER A 83 6.71 9.29 3.72
C SER A 83 7.14 7.81 3.69
N LYS A 84 7.56 7.35 2.50
CA LYS A 84 8.10 5.99 2.27
C LYS A 84 7.17 4.88 2.74
N ALA A 85 5.86 5.03 2.52
CA ALA A 85 4.82 4.15 3.06
C ALA A 85 5.08 2.64 2.87
N PHE A 86 5.60 2.25 1.69
CA PHE A 86 5.97 0.86 1.40
C PHE A 86 7.22 0.37 2.14
N ASP A 87 8.16 1.24 2.46
CA ASP A 87 9.43 0.88 3.09
C ASP A 87 9.33 0.79 4.62
N VAL A 88 8.22 1.24 5.20
CA VAL A 88 8.03 1.38 6.67
C VAL A 88 6.98 0.43 7.25
N ILE A 89 6.48 -0.52 6.46
CA ILE A 89 5.49 -1.51 6.92
C ILE A 89 6.13 -2.44 7.95
N ASP A 90 5.61 -2.45 9.18
CA ASP A 90 6.03 -3.41 10.19
C ASP A 90 5.43 -4.80 9.88
N HIS A 91 6.30 -5.82 9.79
CA HIS A 91 5.88 -7.17 9.41
C HIS A 91 5.01 -7.85 10.47
N LYS A 92 5.18 -7.56 11.76
CA LYS A 92 4.36 -8.15 12.85
C LYS A 92 2.97 -7.53 12.87
N ILE A 93 2.89 -6.22 12.66
CA ILE A 93 1.58 -5.53 12.54
C ILE A 93 0.87 -6.03 11.29
N LEU A 94 1.57 -6.15 10.15
CA LEU A 94 0.99 -6.71 8.93
C LEU A 94 0.50 -8.15 9.13
N GLU A 95 1.27 -9.01 9.79
CA GLU A 95 0.87 -10.37 10.15
C GLU A 95 -0.44 -10.38 10.95
N THR A 96 -0.51 -9.57 12.01
CA THR A 96 -1.71 -9.44 12.84
C THR A 96 -2.92 -8.95 12.04
N LYS A 97 -2.72 -8.01 11.09
CA LYS A 97 -3.79 -7.51 10.22
C LYS A 97 -4.25 -8.56 9.21
N LEU A 98 -3.32 -9.30 8.60
CA LEU A 98 -3.68 -10.41 7.70
C LEU A 98 -4.48 -11.48 8.45
N GLU A 99 -4.11 -11.77 9.69
CA GLU A 99 -4.94 -12.61 10.54
C GLU A 99 -6.30 -11.97 10.82
N HIS A 100 -6.38 -10.69 11.18
CA HIS A 100 -7.66 -10.03 11.38
C HIS A 100 -8.62 -10.17 10.18
N TYR A 101 -8.11 -10.07 8.94
CA TYR A 101 -8.89 -10.22 7.71
C TYR A 101 -9.22 -11.67 7.31
N GLY A 102 -8.78 -12.67 8.07
CA GLY A 102 -9.14 -14.08 7.84
C GLY A 102 -8.11 -14.92 7.07
N PHE A 103 -6.93 -14.38 6.74
CA PHE A 103 -5.85 -15.19 6.15
C PHE A 103 -5.23 -16.11 7.22
N ARG A 104 -5.13 -17.42 6.96
CA ARG A 104 -4.67 -18.43 7.95
C ARG A 104 -3.79 -19.52 7.34
N GLY A 105 -3.11 -20.24 8.23
CA GLY A 105 -2.37 -21.48 7.92
C GLY A 105 -1.29 -21.28 6.86
N LYS A 106 -1.11 -22.28 6.00
CA LYS A 106 -0.08 -22.29 4.94
C LYS A 106 -0.14 -21.09 4.01
N PHE A 107 -1.32 -20.53 3.78
CA PHE A 107 -1.45 -19.34 2.93
C PHE A 107 -0.87 -18.10 3.60
N LEU A 108 -1.14 -17.92 4.90
CA LEU A 108 -0.53 -16.84 5.69
C LEU A 108 0.98 -17.04 5.79
N GLU A 109 1.45 -18.25 6.11
CA GLU A 109 2.87 -18.58 6.14
C GLU A 109 3.57 -18.24 4.82
N PHE A 110 2.92 -18.55 3.69
CA PHE A 110 3.40 -18.19 2.36
C PHE A 110 3.50 -16.68 2.17
N LEU A 111 2.46 -15.91 2.54
CA LEU A 111 2.49 -14.45 2.45
C LEU A 111 3.61 -13.85 3.31
N LEU A 112 3.81 -14.37 4.52
CA LEU A 112 4.87 -13.92 5.42
C LEU A 112 6.26 -14.28 4.90
N SER A 113 6.41 -15.46 4.26
CA SER A 113 7.67 -15.84 3.62
C SER A 113 8.07 -14.90 2.47
N PHE A 114 7.11 -14.20 1.87
CA PHE A 114 7.38 -13.22 0.82
C PHE A 114 8.09 -11.96 1.36
N ILE A 115 7.84 -11.61 2.63
CA ILE A 115 8.33 -10.38 3.26
C ILE A 115 9.41 -10.61 4.33
N LYS A 116 9.41 -11.77 5.00
CA LYS A 116 10.37 -12.13 6.06
C LYS A 116 11.74 -12.53 5.48
N ASP A 117 12.79 -12.31 6.27
CA ASP A 117 14.19 -12.69 6.00
C ASP A 117 14.75 -12.29 4.63
N ARG A 118 14.18 -11.23 4.04
CA ARG A 118 14.64 -10.71 2.76
C ARG A 118 16.02 -10.11 2.91
N LYS A 119 16.84 -10.32 1.89
CA LYS A 119 18.15 -9.69 1.76
C LYS A 119 18.23 -8.95 0.44
N TYR A 120 18.98 -7.86 0.44
CA TYR A 120 19.25 -7.09 -0.77
C TYR A 120 20.72 -6.71 -0.84
N PHE A 121 21.20 -6.47 -2.04
CA PHE A 121 22.47 -5.85 -2.34
C PHE A 121 22.27 -4.92 -3.54
N VAL A 122 23.20 -3.99 -3.73
CA VAL A 122 23.20 -3.06 -4.87
C VAL A 122 24.27 -3.52 -5.84
N HIS A 123 23.92 -3.64 -7.12
CA HIS A 123 24.85 -3.97 -8.21
C HIS A 123 25.07 -2.73 -9.09
N ILE A 124 26.33 -2.28 -9.22
CA ILE A 124 26.71 -1.15 -10.07
C ILE A 124 28.02 -1.48 -10.78
N ASN A 125 28.04 -1.40 -12.11
CA ASN A 125 29.24 -1.53 -12.95
C ASN A 125 30.08 -2.78 -12.63
N GLY A 126 29.44 -3.94 -12.45
CA GLY A 126 30.12 -5.21 -12.17
C GLY A 126 30.47 -5.43 -10.69
N ASN A 127 30.27 -4.44 -9.82
CA ASN A 127 30.53 -4.55 -8.39
C ASN A 127 29.23 -4.75 -7.59
N ASN A 128 29.31 -5.58 -6.56
CA ASN A 128 28.23 -5.81 -5.60
C ASN A 128 28.53 -5.09 -4.28
N SER A 129 27.52 -4.48 -3.67
CA SER A 129 27.60 -4.04 -2.27
C SER A 129 27.57 -5.23 -1.32
N GLU A 130 27.83 -4.95 -0.05
CA GLU A 130 27.47 -5.87 1.03
C GLU A 130 25.98 -6.21 0.98
N THR A 131 25.67 -7.44 1.36
CA THR A 131 24.29 -7.92 1.50
C THR A 131 23.72 -7.44 2.83
N LYS A 132 22.54 -6.82 2.79
CA LYS A 132 21.82 -6.32 3.96
C LYS A 132 20.48 -7.01 4.11
N SER A 133 20.03 -7.22 5.34
CA SER A 133 18.69 -7.74 5.65
C SER A 133 17.64 -6.63 5.62
N VAL A 134 16.43 -6.98 5.22
CA VAL A 134 15.25 -6.11 5.20
C VAL A 134 14.26 -6.63 6.24
N ASN A 135 14.07 -5.85 7.30
CA ASN A 135 13.21 -6.22 8.42
C ASN A 135 11.88 -5.45 8.45
N ILE A 136 11.73 -4.46 7.58
CA ILE A 136 10.55 -3.60 7.45
C ILE A 136 10.26 -3.36 5.97
N GLY A 137 9.00 -3.07 5.67
CA GLY A 137 8.54 -2.71 4.35
C GLY A 137 8.26 -3.90 3.44
N VAL A 138 7.76 -3.57 2.25
CA VAL A 138 7.50 -4.51 1.16
C VAL A 138 8.37 -4.12 -0.05
N PRO A 139 8.85 -5.09 -0.84
CA PRO A 139 9.75 -4.82 -1.95
C PRO A 139 9.09 -3.94 -3.02
N GLN A 140 9.72 -2.80 -3.32
CA GLN A 140 9.26 -1.88 -4.35
C GLN A 140 9.41 -2.54 -5.74
N GLY A 141 8.31 -2.66 -6.48
CA GLY A 141 8.24 -3.43 -7.73
C GLY A 141 7.56 -4.79 -7.61
N SER A 142 7.12 -5.17 -6.41
CA SER A 142 6.20 -6.28 -6.20
C SER A 142 4.80 -5.95 -6.70
N THR A 143 4.12 -6.96 -7.26
CA THR A 143 2.69 -6.83 -7.62
C THR A 143 1.76 -7.05 -6.45
N LEU A 144 2.23 -7.76 -5.41
CA LEU A 144 1.50 -8.04 -4.17
C LEU A 144 1.68 -6.92 -3.13
N GLY A 145 2.83 -6.24 -3.13
CA GLY A 145 3.16 -5.15 -2.20
C GLY A 145 2.08 -4.08 -2.05
N PRO A 146 1.51 -3.54 -3.15
CA PRO A 146 0.39 -2.59 -3.09
C PRO A 146 -0.82 -3.11 -2.30
N LEU A 147 -1.20 -4.37 -2.50
CA LEU A 147 -2.36 -4.94 -1.79
C LEU A 147 -2.08 -5.13 -0.30
N LEU A 148 -0.88 -5.58 0.05
CA LEU A 148 -0.47 -5.70 1.46
C LEU A 148 -0.45 -4.34 2.15
N PHE A 149 -0.01 -3.30 1.46
CA PHE A 149 -0.06 -1.94 1.96
C PHE A 149 -1.50 -1.46 2.17
N LEU A 150 -2.40 -1.69 1.20
CA LEU A 150 -3.81 -1.34 1.35
C LEU A 150 -4.40 -1.98 2.61
N LEU A 151 -4.20 -3.29 2.81
CA LEU A 151 -4.66 -3.98 4.01
C LEU A 151 -4.05 -3.42 5.29
N TYR A 152 -2.79 -2.97 5.22
CA TYR A 152 -2.10 -2.35 6.34
C TYR A 152 -2.70 -1.00 6.75
N ILE A 153 -3.19 -0.18 5.82
CA ILE A 153 -3.77 1.14 6.14
C ILE A 153 -5.30 1.14 6.20
N ASN A 154 -5.94 0.01 5.90
CA ASN A 154 -7.39 -0.07 5.71
C ASN A 154 -8.22 0.27 6.96
N ASP A 155 -7.64 0.17 8.15
CA ASP A 155 -8.24 0.58 9.43
C ASP A 155 -8.09 2.08 9.73
N MET A 156 -7.34 2.84 8.94
CA MET A 156 -7.19 4.29 9.12
C MET A 156 -8.52 5.03 9.08
N ILE A 157 -9.52 4.54 8.34
CA ILE A 157 -10.86 5.15 8.32
C ILE A 157 -11.54 5.15 9.70
N HIS A 158 -11.09 4.31 10.63
CA HIS A 158 -11.64 4.21 11.97
C HIS A 158 -10.90 5.09 12.98
N CYS A 159 -9.87 5.84 12.56
CA CYS A 159 -9.14 6.72 13.48
C CYS A 159 -9.98 7.88 14.01
N SER A 160 -11.05 8.25 13.29
CA SER A 160 -11.98 9.30 13.69
C SER A 160 -13.33 9.13 13.03
N THR A 161 -14.39 9.46 13.78
CA THR A 161 -15.75 9.59 13.26
C THR A 161 -16.12 11.04 12.92
N VAL A 162 -15.21 11.99 13.20
CA VAL A 162 -15.47 13.43 13.09
C VAL A 162 -15.19 13.94 11.68
N PHE A 163 -14.19 13.39 11.00
CA PHE A 163 -13.78 13.82 9.67
C PHE A 163 -14.00 12.73 8.63
N PHE A 164 -14.25 13.17 7.40
CA PHE A 164 -14.32 12.31 6.24
C PHE A 164 -12.90 12.06 5.71
N LEU A 165 -12.53 10.79 5.54
CA LEU A 165 -11.22 10.38 5.01
C LEU A 165 -11.39 9.82 3.59
N SER A 166 -10.68 10.39 2.61
CA SER A 166 -10.59 9.90 1.24
C SER A 166 -9.14 9.53 0.94
N GLN A 167 -8.88 8.31 0.49
CA GLN A 167 -7.52 7.80 0.35
C GLN A 167 -7.25 7.35 -1.07
N PHE A 168 -6.06 7.65 -1.57
CA PHE A 168 -5.52 7.07 -2.79
C PHE A 168 -4.11 6.54 -2.51
N ALA A 169 -4.03 5.24 -2.20
CA ALA A 169 -2.79 4.63 -1.75
C ALA A 169 -2.24 5.32 -0.48
N ASP A 170 -1.05 5.91 -0.56
CA ASP A 170 -0.35 6.63 0.51
C ASP A 170 -0.77 8.11 0.66
N ASP A 171 -1.46 8.66 -0.34
CA ASP A 171 -2.05 10.00 -0.28
C ASP A 171 -3.44 9.93 0.40
N SER A 172 -3.72 10.83 1.34
CA SER A 172 -4.99 10.91 2.08
C SER A 172 -5.45 12.33 2.35
#